data_AF-A0AAP2IK92-F1
#
_entry.id   AF-A0AAP2IK92-F1
#
_cell.length_a   1.000
_cell.length_b   1.000
_cell.length_c   1.000
_cell.angle_alpha   90.00
_cell.angle_beta   90.00
_cell.angle_gamma   90.00
#
_symmetry.space_group_name_H-M   'P 1'
#
loop_
_entity.id
_entity.type
_entity.pdbx_description
1 polymer ?
#
loop_
_entity_poly.entity_id
_entity_poly.type
_entity_poly.pdbx_seq_one_letter_code
_entity_poly.pdbx_strand_id
1 'polypeptide(L)'
;MEAKFRPYVIPEDILQKTLVVFGNEDPEFVMAQLPVRELAKTLGFQIKTCLNKSSFFEAIKETGPELLIIDTHGGVDETTHNSFIMMGDDIITGDDVVNSGIGPQLVFLSACNTFTTYNTINTIANAFSQIGANAVTTSYMPLHVLPATVLYIRLLRNLNKAAHKNIHLNWLSFISHLMRTSYIHAPIGKKENLNLKKETLDTLSELSVQSMFFGKRREVYEKLNNKEFTKSLNYNYEYIIPHYLMYSTLGRADIILFKSSLDNIMMS
;
A
#
# COMPACT_ATOMS: atom_id res chain seq x y z
N MET A 1 11.60 -32.41 15.36
CA MET A 1 10.43 -32.00 14.58
C MET A 1 10.92 -30.95 13.60
N GLU A 2 11.09 -31.27 12.32
CA GLU A 2 11.57 -30.29 11.34
C GLU A 2 10.49 -29.24 11.11
N ALA A 3 10.79 -27.97 11.41
CA ALA A 3 9.92 -26.87 11.06
C ALA A 3 9.94 -26.72 9.52
N LYS A 4 8.95 -27.31 8.84
CA LYS A 4 8.73 -27.06 7.42
C LYS A 4 8.10 -25.68 7.27
N PHE A 5 8.89 -24.73 6.79
CA PHE A 5 8.36 -23.42 6.37
C PHE A 5 7.28 -23.63 5.31
N ARG A 6 6.07 -23.15 5.58
CA ARG A 6 4.98 -23.07 4.61
C ARG A 6 4.77 -21.60 4.28
N PRO A 7 5.11 -21.15 3.06
CA PRO A 7 4.87 -19.77 2.66
C PRO A 7 3.38 -19.45 2.76
N TYR A 8 3.05 -18.25 3.24
CA TYR A 8 1.69 -17.73 3.17
C TYR A 8 1.25 -17.61 1.70
N VAL A 9 0.02 -18.03 1.42
CA VAL A 9 -0.60 -17.98 0.10
C VAL A 9 -1.78 -17.03 0.19
N ILE A 10 -1.81 -16.03 -0.68
CA ILE A 10 -2.89 -15.04 -0.75
C ILE A 10 -4.15 -15.75 -1.26
N PRO A 11 -5.23 -15.80 -0.46
CA PRO A 11 -6.46 -16.45 -0.87
C PRO A 11 -7.27 -15.54 -1.82
N GLU A 12 -8.26 -16.13 -2.49
CA GLU A 12 -9.17 -15.38 -3.36
C GLU A 12 -10.02 -14.36 -2.58
N ASP A 13 -10.38 -14.70 -1.33
CA ASP A 13 -11.19 -13.89 -0.41
C ASP A 13 -10.36 -12.92 0.46
N ILE A 14 -9.13 -12.58 0.03
CA ILE A 14 -8.23 -11.70 0.80
C ILE A 14 -8.86 -10.35 1.16
N LEU A 15 -9.76 -9.83 0.32
CA LEU A 15 -10.45 -8.56 0.59
C LEU A 15 -11.40 -8.65 1.79
N GLN A 16 -12.12 -9.76 1.94
CA GLN A 16 -12.97 -10.01 3.12
C GLN A 16 -12.14 -10.13 4.40
N LYS A 17 -10.87 -10.52 4.26
CA LYS A 17 -9.86 -10.62 5.33
C LYS A 17 -8.96 -9.39 5.43
N THR A 18 -9.35 -8.28 4.80
CA THR A 18 -8.62 -7.02 4.87
C THR A 18 -9.26 -6.06 5.87
N LEU A 19 -8.43 -5.47 6.73
CA LEU A 19 -8.80 -4.36 7.60
C LEU A 19 -8.07 -3.10 7.15
N VAL A 20 -8.82 -2.01 6.96
CA VAL A 20 -8.28 -0.66 6.80
C VAL A 20 -8.56 0.12 8.08
N VAL A 21 -7.51 0.62 8.71
CA VAL A 21 -7.59 1.48 9.90
C VAL A 21 -7.38 2.92 9.50
N PHE A 22 -8.31 3.80 9.90
CA PHE A 22 -8.12 5.24 9.86
C PHE A 22 -7.70 5.70 11.26
N GLY A 23 -6.46 6.18 11.38
CA GLY A 23 -5.87 6.56 12.67
C GLY A 23 -6.00 8.04 13.03
N ASN A 24 -6.67 8.86 12.22
CA ASN A 24 -6.92 10.27 12.51
C ASN A 24 -8.21 10.75 11.82
N GLU A 25 -8.65 11.96 12.19
CA GLU A 25 -9.80 12.65 11.59
C GLU A 25 -9.45 14.06 11.10
N ASP A 26 -8.19 14.30 10.74
CA ASP A 26 -7.81 15.58 10.16
C ASP A 26 -8.59 15.82 8.87
N PRO A 27 -8.99 17.07 8.57
CA PRO A 27 -9.84 17.37 7.42
C PRO A 27 -9.32 16.80 6.08
N GLU A 28 -8.00 16.81 5.88
CA GLU A 28 -7.38 16.27 4.67
C GLU A 28 -7.53 14.74 4.56
N PHE A 29 -7.35 14.02 5.66
CA PHE A 29 -7.53 12.56 5.70
C PHE A 29 -8.99 12.19 5.51
N VAL A 30 -9.90 12.82 6.25
CA VAL A 30 -11.34 12.57 6.14
C VAL A 30 -11.80 12.73 4.69
N MET A 31 -11.38 13.80 4.03
CA MET A 31 -11.70 14.05 2.62
C MET A 31 -11.10 13.00 1.67
N ALA A 32 -9.85 12.60 1.89
CA ALA A 32 -9.18 11.59 1.08
C ALA A 32 -9.77 10.18 1.28
N GLN A 33 -10.30 9.87 2.47
CA GLN A 33 -10.83 8.56 2.86
C GLN A 33 -12.27 8.31 2.38
N LEU A 34 -13.03 9.34 1.98
CA LEU A 34 -14.40 9.17 1.47
C LEU A 34 -14.51 8.11 0.35
N PRO A 35 -13.67 8.10 -0.70
CA PRO A 35 -13.74 7.08 -1.74
C PRO A 35 -13.38 5.66 -1.24
N VAL A 36 -12.61 5.55 -0.16
CA VAL A 36 -12.27 4.25 0.46
C VAL A 36 -13.51 3.64 1.09
N ARG A 37 -14.32 4.45 1.79
CA ARG A 37 -15.58 4.01 2.41
C ARG A 37 -16.56 3.50 1.35
N GLU A 38 -16.68 4.19 0.21
CA GLU A 38 -17.50 3.70 -0.90
C GLU A 38 -16.94 2.42 -1.53
N LEU A 39 -15.61 2.31 -1.62
CA LEU A 39 -14.96 1.12 -2.14
C LEU A 39 -15.18 -0.09 -1.23
N ALA A 40 -15.18 0.09 0.09
CA ALA A 40 -15.45 -0.98 1.06
C ALA A 40 -16.82 -1.63 0.85
N LYS A 41 -17.85 -0.81 0.60
CA LYS A 41 -19.21 -1.31 0.28
C LYS A 41 -19.22 -2.19 -0.98
N THR A 42 -18.32 -1.91 -1.92
CA THR A 42 -18.23 -2.64 -3.19
C THR A 42 -17.36 -3.89 -3.08
N LEU A 43 -16.26 -3.83 -2.34
CA LEU A 43 -15.22 -4.86 -2.31
C LEU A 43 -15.25 -5.74 -1.05
N GLY A 44 -16.01 -5.37 -0.02
CA GLY A 44 -16.26 -6.20 1.16
C GLY A 44 -15.15 -6.21 2.22
N PHE A 45 -14.14 -5.33 2.13
CA PHE A 45 -13.15 -5.17 3.20
C PHE A 45 -13.71 -4.32 4.35
N GLN A 46 -13.12 -4.49 5.54
CA GLN A 46 -13.56 -3.80 6.75
C GLN A 46 -12.82 -2.47 6.93
N ILE A 47 -13.52 -1.47 7.46
CA ILE A 47 -12.93 -0.18 7.86
C ILE A 47 -13.24 0.04 9.34
N LYS A 48 -12.23 0.46 10.10
CA LYS A 48 -12.38 0.93 11.48
C LYS A 48 -11.67 2.27 11.63
N THR A 49 -12.35 3.26 12.21
CA THR A 49 -11.71 4.49 12.67
C THR A 49 -11.25 4.24 14.11
N CYS A 50 -9.95 4.39 14.37
CA CYS A 50 -9.32 4.12 15.67
C CYS A 50 -8.56 5.37 16.11
N LEU A 51 -9.04 6.05 17.16
CA LEU A 51 -8.49 7.34 17.63
C LEU A 51 -7.77 7.23 18.98
N ASN A 52 -7.41 6.01 19.36
CA ASN A 52 -6.57 5.72 20.52
C ASN A 52 -5.99 4.30 20.39
N LYS A 53 -4.99 4.01 21.22
CA LYS A 53 -4.25 2.74 21.27
C LYS A 53 -5.16 1.53 21.52
N SER A 54 -6.11 1.63 22.46
CA SER A 54 -7.00 0.50 22.79
C SER A 54 -7.86 0.10 21.59
N SER A 55 -8.53 1.08 20.98
CA SER A 55 -9.42 0.88 19.83
C SER A 55 -8.68 0.31 18.62
N PHE A 56 -7.40 0.64 18.46
CA PHE A 56 -6.56 0.11 17.38
C PHE A 56 -6.29 -1.39 17.56
N PHE A 57 -5.78 -1.80 18.71
CA PHE A 57 -5.46 -3.21 18.95
C PHE A 57 -6.72 -4.08 19.10
N GLU A 58 -7.80 -3.55 19.67
CA GLU A 58 -9.11 -4.21 19.70
C GLU A 58 -9.63 -4.45 18.27
N ALA A 59 -9.58 -3.46 17.39
CA ALA A 59 -10.02 -3.60 16.00
C ALA A 59 -9.23 -4.69 15.25
N ILE A 60 -7.91 -4.77 15.43
CA ILE A 60 -7.08 -5.82 14.82
C ILE A 60 -7.45 -7.19 15.41
N LYS A 61 -7.61 -7.28 16.73
CA LYS A 61 -7.95 -8.54 17.42
C LYS A 61 -9.31 -9.08 16.99
N GLU A 62 -10.32 -8.23 16.95
CA GLU A 62 -11.69 -8.59 16.56
C GLU A 62 -11.76 -9.02 15.10
N THR A 63 -11.02 -8.33 14.23
CA THR A 63 -11.08 -8.58 12.79
C THR A 63 -10.22 -9.77 12.36
N GLY A 64 -9.09 -9.99 13.03
CA GLY A 64 -8.09 -11.00 12.64
C GLY A 64 -7.65 -10.89 11.17
N PRO A 65 -7.22 -9.71 10.69
CA PRO A 65 -6.99 -9.49 9.27
C PRO A 65 -5.75 -10.24 8.75
N GLU A 66 -5.83 -10.75 7.52
CA GLU A 66 -4.66 -11.25 6.79
C GLU A 66 -3.91 -10.08 6.13
N LEU A 67 -4.62 -9.04 5.66
CA LEU A 67 -4.05 -7.78 5.17
C LEU A 67 -4.50 -6.62 6.06
N LEU A 68 -3.54 -5.94 6.69
CA LEU A 68 -3.78 -4.72 7.46
C LEU A 68 -3.25 -3.51 6.70
N ILE A 69 -4.12 -2.54 6.43
CA ILE A 69 -3.75 -1.22 5.89
C ILE A 69 -3.95 -0.20 6.99
N ILE A 70 -2.93 0.59 7.30
CA ILE A 70 -3.00 1.63 8.33
C ILE A 70 -2.80 2.99 7.65
N ASP A 71 -3.83 3.82 7.69
CA ASP A 71 -3.83 5.17 7.12
C ASP A 71 -3.88 6.21 8.24
N THR A 72 -2.72 6.78 8.54
CA THR A 72 -2.54 7.67 9.69
C THR A 72 -1.26 8.51 9.60
N HIS A 73 -1.02 9.37 10.59
CA HIS A 73 0.27 10.02 10.79
C HIS A 73 1.31 9.04 11.33
N GLY A 74 2.55 9.23 10.89
CA GLY A 74 3.70 8.51 11.40
C GLY A 74 4.86 9.47 11.63
N GLY A 75 5.83 9.02 12.42
CA GLY A 75 6.94 9.84 12.83
C GLY A 75 8.10 9.04 13.37
N VAL A 76 9.15 9.77 13.76
CA VAL A 76 10.32 9.23 14.45
C VAL A 76 10.49 10.04 15.72
N ASP A 77 10.63 9.34 16.84
CA ASP A 77 11.00 9.97 18.10
C ASP A 77 12.48 10.38 18.03
N GLU A 78 12.78 11.66 18.19
CA GLU A 78 14.14 12.18 18.04
C GLU A 78 15.08 11.74 19.17
N THR A 79 14.55 11.33 20.32
CA THR A 79 15.34 10.92 21.49
C THR A 79 15.67 9.43 21.43
N THR A 80 14.67 8.60 21.12
CA THR A 80 14.83 7.13 21.07
C THR A 80 15.21 6.62 19.69
N HIS A 81 15.03 7.45 18.66
CA HIS A 81 15.17 7.09 17.25
C HIS A 81 14.31 5.89 16.83
N ASN A 82 13.15 5.72 17.47
CA ASN A 82 12.17 4.71 17.11
C ASN A 82 11.10 5.34 16.21
N SER A 83 10.63 4.61 15.19
CA SER A 83 9.47 5.06 14.42
C SER A 83 8.16 4.62 15.08
N PHE A 84 7.12 5.43 14.87
CA PHE A 84 5.81 5.22 15.44
C PHE A 84 4.70 5.57 14.44
N ILE A 85 3.49 5.13 14.76
CA ILE A 85 2.24 5.58 14.12
C ILE A 85 1.33 6.20 15.17
N MET A 86 0.42 7.07 14.74
CA MET A 86 -0.53 7.72 15.65
C MET A 86 -1.94 7.13 15.52
N MET A 87 -2.67 7.13 16.62
CA MET A 87 -4.11 6.83 16.68
C MET A 87 -4.76 7.94 17.48
N GLY A 88 -5.34 8.94 16.81
CA GLY A 88 -5.68 10.22 17.43
C GLY A 88 -4.41 10.86 17.99
N ASP A 89 -4.42 11.15 19.29
CA ASP A 89 -3.27 11.72 20.00
C ASP A 89 -2.33 10.65 20.59
N ASP A 90 -2.70 9.36 20.52
CA ASP A 90 -1.89 8.28 21.08
C ASP A 90 -0.75 7.87 20.13
N ILE A 91 0.45 7.70 20.70
CA ILE A 91 1.60 7.12 20.01
C ILE A 91 1.58 5.59 20.17
N ILE A 92 1.67 4.90 19.03
CA ILE A 92 1.86 3.45 18.94
C ILE A 92 3.30 3.17 18.55
N THR A 93 4.03 2.57 19.49
CA THR A 93 5.44 2.21 19.34
C THR A 93 5.62 0.78 18.83
N GLY A 94 6.85 0.43 18.45
CA GLY A 94 7.19 -0.96 18.11
C GLY A 94 6.91 -1.94 19.24
N ASP A 95 7.20 -1.55 20.49
CA ASP A 95 6.96 -2.41 21.67
C ASP A 95 5.47 -2.65 21.89
N ASP A 96 4.62 -1.65 21.67
CA ASP A 96 3.17 -1.82 21.73
C ASP A 96 2.70 -2.89 20.72
N VAL A 97 3.23 -2.84 19.50
CA VAL A 97 2.91 -3.81 18.45
C VAL A 97 3.39 -5.21 18.84
N VAL A 98 4.63 -5.36 19.32
CA VAL A 98 5.18 -6.64 19.76
C VAL A 98 4.37 -7.23 20.91
N ASN A 99 4.04 -6.41 21.91
CA ASN A 99 3.28 -6.84 23.09
C ASN A 99 1.82 -7.19 22.78
N SER A 100 1.27 -6.71 21.66
CA SER A 100 -0.08 -7.09 21.23
C SER A 100 -0.19 -8.57 20.86
N GLY A 101 0.88 -9.16 20.33
CA GLY A 101 0.92 -10.56 19.87
C GLY A 101 0.04 -10.88 18.65
N ILE A 102 -0.54 -9.89 17.97
CA ILE A 102 -1.50 -10.10 16.87
C ILE A 102 -0.85 -9.74 15.53
N GLY A 103 -0.39 -10.74 14.79
CA GLY A 103 0.35 -10.60 13.54
C GLY A 103 -0.47 -10.78 12.26
N PRO A 104 -0.90 -9.72 11.56
CA PRO A 104 -1.40 -9.83 10.19
C PRO A 104 -0.33 -10.39 9.24
N GLN A 105 -0.73 -11.10 8.18
CA GLN A 105 0.21 -11.72 7.24
C GLN A 105 0.88 -10.69 6.32
N LEU A 106 0.14 -9.64 5.96
CA LEU A 106 0.56 -8.53 5.13
C LEU A 106 0.21 -7.21 5.81
N VAL A 107 1.13 -6.25 5.78
CA VAL A 107 0.90 -4.91 6.33
C VAL A 107 1.25 -3.86 5.28
N PHE A 108 0.39 -2.84 5.14
CA PHE A 108 0.64 -1.66 4.33
C PHE A 108 0.51 -0.41 5.21
N LEU A 109 1.62 0.29 5.43
CA LEU A 109 1.68 1.50 6.22
C LEU A 109 1.54 2.74 5.31
N SER A 110 0.33 3.30 5.24
CA SER A 110 0.04 4.62 4.65
C SER A 110 0.26 5.69 5.72
N ALA A 111 1.53 5.84 6.14
CA ALA A 111 1.94 6.78 7.17
C ALA A 111 3.38 7.23 6.91
N CYS A 112 3.73 8.46 7.30
CA CYS A 112 5.06 9.03 7.11
C CYS A 112 6.12 8.32 7.96
N ASN A 113 7.36 8.26 7.46
CA ASN A 113 8.56 7.90 8.21
C ASN A 113 8.48 6.57 9.00
N THR A 114 7.77 5.58 8.46
CA THR A 114 7.56 4.29 9.15
C THR A 114 8.76 3.34 9.07
N PHE A 115 9.67 3.58 8.12
CA PHE A 115 10.97 2.91 7.98
C PHE A 115 12.02 3.87 7.40
N THR A 116 12.37 4.90 8.19
CA THR A 116 13.44 5.84 7.83
C THR A 116 14.80 5.15 7.88
N THR A 117 15.64 5.42 6.86
CA THR A 117 16.96 4.78 6.70
C THR A 117 18.10 5.50 7.44
N TYR A 118 17.81 6.64 8.08
CA TYR A 118 18.80 7.47 8.77
C TYR A 118 18.60 7.41 10.28
N ASN A 119 19.52 6.73 10.96
CA ASN A 119 19.65 6.66 12.42
C ASN A 119 18.46 6.03 13.18
N THR A 120 17.51 5.40 12.50
CA THR A 120 16.34 4.77 13.12
C THR A 120 16.67 3.34 13.52
N ILE A 121 16.45 2.97 14.80
CA ILE A 121 16.94 1.71 15.36
C ILE A 121 15.81 0.67 15.38
N ASN A 122 14.67 1.00 15.99
CA ASN A 122 13.50 0.12 16.05
C ASN A 122 12.35 0.74 15.29
N THR A 123 12.20 0.32 14.04
CA THR A 123 11.10 0.80 13.20
C THR A 123 9.81 0.05 13.51
N ILE A 124 8.67 0.74 13.44
CA ILE A 124 7.33 0.14 13.55
C ILE A 124 7.13 -0.98 12.52
N ALA A 125 7.77 -0.89 11.34
CA ALA A 125 7.73 -1.93 10.32
C ALA A 125 8.48 -3.22 10.73
N ASN A 126 9.60 -3.09 11.46
CA ASN A 126 10.29 -4.24 12.05
C ASN A 126 9.43 -4.91 13.14
N ALA A 127 8.70 -4.14 13.93
CA ALA A 127 7.81 -4.69 14.95
C ALA A 127 6.70 -5.57 14.35
N PHE A 128 6.05 -5.13 13.26
CA PHE A 128 5.10 -5.96 12.52
C PHE A 128 5.75 -7.23 11.94
N SER A 129 6.98 -7.13 11.44
CA SER A 129 7.73 -8.29 10.96
C SER A 129 8.03 -9.28 12.09
N GLN A 130 8.38 -8.78 13.29
CA GLN A 130 8.68 -9.59 14.47
C GLN A 130 7.47 -10.40 14.97
N ILE A 131 6.26 -9.85 14.87
CA ILE A 131 5.02 -10.56 15.23
C ILE A 131 4.47 -11.46 14.11
N GLY A 132 5.21 -11.64 13.02
CA GLY A 132 4.91 -12.65 11.99
C GLY A 132 4.34 -12.13 10.68
N ALA A 133 4.36 -10.82 10.42
CA ALA A 133 4.05 -10.33 9.07
C ALA A 133 5.08 -10.83 8.06
N ASN A 134 4.63 -11.49 6.99
CA ASN A 134 5.51 -12.01 5.94
C ASN A 134 6.05 -10.89 5.04
N ALA A 135 5.28 -9.81 4.90
CA ALA A 135 5.70 -8.61 4.21
C ALA A 135 5.07 -7.35 4.81
N VAL A 136 5.87 -6.30 4.94
CA VAL A 136 5.44 -4.97 5.40
C VAL A 136 5.84 -3.94 4.35
N THR A 137 4.86 -3.32 3.70
CA THR A 137 5.09 -2.15 2.85
C THR A 137 5.07 -0.89 3.71
N THR A 138 6.12 -0.10 3.62
CA THR A 138 6.45 0.99 4.56
C THR A 138 6.95 2.21 3.79
N SER A 139 6.98 3.38 4.43
CA SER A 139 7.53 4.61 3.85
C SER A 139 8.86 5.00 4.51
N TYR A 140 9.79 5.58 3.76
CA TYR A 140 11.04 6.12 4.30
C TYR A 140 11.10 7.66 4.28
N MET A 141 10.10 8.31 3.69
CA MET A 141 9.97 9.76 3.57
C MET A 141 8.55 10.21 3.92
N PRO A 142 8.33 11.50 4.21
CA PRO A 142 6.99 12.07 4.35
C PRO A 142 6.14 11.82 3.10
N LEU A 143 4.87 11.50 3.33
CA LEU A 143 3.88 11.22 2.31
C LEU A 143 2.81 12.31 2.31
N HIS A 144 2.37 12.73 1.14
CA HIS A 144 1.13 13.50 1.01
C HIS A 144 -0.09 12.58 1.17
N VAL A 145 -1.08 13.04 1.95
CA VAL A 145 -2.29 12.29 2.33
C VAL A 145 -3.04 11.75 1.11
N LEU A 146 -3.36 12.62 0.14
CA LEU A 146 -4.16 12.23 -1.02
C LEU A 146 -3.44 11.20 -1.91
N PRO A 147 -2.19 11.38 -2.37
CA PRO A 147 -1.52 10.35 -3.16
C PRO A 147 -1.29 9.04 -2.40
N ALA A 148 -1.01 9.08 -1.09
CA ALA A 148 -0.91 7.87 -0.28
C ALA A 148 -2.25 7.11 -0.22
N THR A 149 -3.35 7.85 -0.03
CA THR A 149 -4.71 7.29 -0.05
C THR A 149 -5.07 6.68 -1.40
N VAL A 150 -4.79 7.40 -2.49
CA VAL A 150 -5.01 6.90 -3.85
C VAL A 150 -4.21 5.62 -4.12
N LEU A 151 -2.99 5.52 -3.58
CA LEU A 151 -2.14 4.35 -3.77
C LEU A 151 -2.77 3.09 -3.16
N TYR A 152 -3.25 3.14 -1.90
CA TYR A 152 -3.88 1.96 -1.31
C TYR A 152 -5.31 1.71 -1.84
N ILE A 153 -6.04 2.74 -2.31
CA ILE A 153 -7.26 2.53 -3.10
C ILE A 153 -6.96 1.69 -4.35
N ARG A 154 -5.87 2.01 -5.07
CA ARG A 154 -5.43 1.24 -6.23
C ARG A 154 -4.98 -0.17 -5.83
N LEU A 155 -4.33 -0.32 -4.67
CA LEU A 155 -4.00 -1.63 -4.09
C LEU A 155 -5.27 -2.48 -3.97
N LEU A 156 -6.28 -1.99 -3.27
CA LEU A 156 -7.53 -2.73 -3.01
C LEU A 156 -8.25 -3.11 -4.31
N ARG A 157 -8.34 -2.19 -5.28
CA ARG A 157 -8.96 -2.46 -6.59
C ARG A 157 -8.20 -3.51 -7.40
N ASN A 158 -6.88 -3.37 -7.47
CA ASN A 158 -6.05 -4.31 -8.24
C ASN A 158 -5.98 -5.67 -7.56
N LEU A 159 -6.00 -5.70 -6.22
CA LEU A 159 -6.02 -6.92 -5.42
C LEU A 159 -7.27 -7.75 -5.72
N ASN A 160 -8.43 -7.10 -5.87
CA ASN A 160 -9.66 -7.79 -6.30
C ASN A 160 -9.47 -8.56 -7.62
N LYS A 161 -8.68 -8.03 -8.57
CA LYS A 161 -8.42 -8.73 -9.83
C LYS A 161 -7.31 -9.77 -9.70
N ALA A 162 -6.22 -9.44 -9.01
CA ALA A 162 -5.06 -10.32 -8.85
C ALA A 162 -5.39 -11.57 -7.99
N ALA A 163 -6.27 -11.44 -7.01
CA ALA A 163 -6.69 -12.56 -6.17
C ALA A 163 -7.43 -13.66 -6.97
N HIS A 164 -8.17 -13.28 -8.02
CA HIS A 164 -9.01 -14.20 -8.81
C HIS A 164 -8.43 -14.55 -10.19
N LYS A 165 -7.35 -13.88 -10.62
CA LYS A 165 -6.75 -14.07 -11.94
C LYS A 165 -5.24 -14.17 -11.80
N ASN A 166 -4.64 -15.04 -12.60
CA ASN A 166 -3.18 -15.17 -12.71
C ASN A 166 -2.56 -13.98 -13.47
N ILE A 167 -2.60 -12.80 -12.84
CA ILE A 167 -1.97 -11.56 -13.32
C ILE A 167 -0.59 -11.39 -12.70
N HIS A 168 -0.47 -11.76 -11.42
CA HIS A 168 0.74 -11.62 -10.62
C HIS A 168 1.04 -12.94 -9.94
N LEU A 169 2.28 -13.43 -10.09
CA LEU A 169 2.70 -14.68 -9.45
C LEU A 169 2.76 -14.53 -7.93
N ASN A 170 3.34 -13.44 -7.45
CA ASN A 170 3.62 -13.20 -6.04
C ASN A 170 3.36 -11.75 -5.59
N TRP A 171 3.30 -11.54 -4.28
CA TRP A 171 3.07 -10.23 -3.66
C TRP A 171 4.08 -9.17 -4.10
N LEU A 172 5.36 -9.53 -4.22
CA LEU A 172 6.41 -8.61 -4.67
C LEU A 172 6.11 -8.08 -6.07
N SER A 173 5.73 -8.95 -7.00
CA SER A 173 5.40 -8.56 -8.38
C SER A 173 4.17 -7.62 -8.42
N PHE A 174 3.18 -7.89 -7.57
CA PHE A 174 1.98 -7.09 -7.42
C PHE A 174 2.27 -5.68 -6.86
N ILE A 175 2.93 -5.58 -5.70
CA ILE A 175 3.27 -4.29 -5.09
C ILE A 175 4.22 -3.50 -5.99
N SER A 176 5.22 -4.15 -6.60
CA SER A 176 6.14 -3.45 -7.50
C SER A 176 5.43 -2.89 -8.73
N HIS A 177 4.42 -3.60 -9.26
CA HIS A 177 3.58 -3.09 -10.36
C HIS A 177 2.72 -1.90 -9.90
N LEU A 178 2.06 -2.02 -8.74
CA LEU A 178 1.25 -0.96 -8.13
C LEU A 178 2.06 0.34 -7.97
N MET A 179 3.25 0.22 -7.40
CA MET A 179 4.18 1.33 -7.15
C MET A 179 4.61 1.98 -8.46
N ARG A 180 5.20 1.23 -9.40
CA ARG A 180 5.70 1.78 -10.68
C ARG A 180 4.63 2.55 -11.46
N THR A 181 3.41 2.01 -11.50
CA THR A 181 2.30 2.63 -12.25
C THR A 181 1.59 3.74 -11.49
N SER A 182 1.95 4.00 -10.23
CA SER A 182 1.33 5.10 -9.46
C SER A 182 1.66 6.46 -10.02
N TYR A 183 2.87 6.66 -10.53
CA TYR A 183 3.26 7.89 -11.21
C TYR A 183 2.56 8.04 -12.55
N ILE A 184 2.53 6.97 -13.35
CA ILE A 184 1.85 6.94 -14.66
C ILE A 184 0.36 7.26 -14.53
N HIS A 185 -0.28 6.78 -13.46
CA HIS A 185 -1.71 6.99 -13.22
C HIS A 185 -2.03 8.13 -12.25
N ALA A 186 -1.04 8.93 -11.84
CA ALA A 186 -1.26 10.08 -10.98
C ALA A 186 -2.35 11.04 -11.50
N PRO A 187 -2.51 11.27 -12.81
CA PRO A 187 -3.63 12.07 -13.33
C PRO A 187 -5.02 11.50 -13.02
N ILE A 188 -5.17 10.18 -12.96
CA ILE A 188 -6.50 9.53 -12.82
C ILE A 188 -7.05 9.69 -11.39
N GLY A 189 -6.18 9.90 -10.39
CA GLY A 189 -6.56 9.90 -8.97
C GLY A 189 -7.29 11.14 -8.45
N LYS A 190 -7.39 12.23 -9.23
CA LYS A 190 -8.06 13.47 -8.79
C LYS A 190 -9.53 13.46 -9.19
N LYS A 191 -10.43 13.86 -8.27
CA LYS A 191 -11.89 13.97 -8.49
C LYS A 191 -12.25 14.81 -9.74
N GLU A 192 -11.40 15.77 -10.08
CA GLU A 192 -11.51 16.65 -11.26
C GLU A 192 -11.32 15.91 -12.61
N ASN A 193 -10.79 14.68 -12.59
CA ASN A 193 -10.34 13.92 -13.76
C ASN A 193 -11.26 12.75 -14.14
N LEU A 194 -12.50 12.72 -13.65
CA LEU A 194 -13.53 11.77 -14.11
C LEU A 194 -13.87 11.94 -15.62
N ASN A 195 -13.39 13.00 -16.26
CA ASN A 195 -13.59 13.33 -17.67
C ASN A 195 -12.30 13.26 -18.51
N LEU A 196 -11.32 12.43 -18.13
CA LEU A 196 -10.15 12.22 -19.00
C LEU A 196 -10.61 11.70 -20.37
N LYS A 197 -10.06 12.30 -21.44
CA LYS A 197 -10.33 11.85 -22.81
C LYS A 197 -9.87 10.40 -22.95
N LYS A 198 -10.63 9.60 -23.71
CA LYS A 198 -10.28 8.20 -24.00
C LYS A 198 -8.84 8.04 -24.49
N GLU A 199 -8.41 8.93 -25.38
CA GLU A 199 -7.04 8.96 -25.92
C GLU A 199 -5.95 9.12 -24.85
N THR A 200 -6.22 9.92 -23.81
CA THR A 200 -5.33 10.06 -22.66
C THR A 200 -5.28 8.76 -21.86
N LEU A 201 -6.43 8.12 -21.61
CA LEU A 201 -6.49 6.83 -20.91
C LEU A 201 -5.77 5.72 -21.68
N ASP A 202 -5.94 5.68 -23.00
CA ASP A 202 -5.27 4.72 -23.88
C ASP A 202 -3.74 4.92 -23.82
N THR A 203 -3.29 6.18 -23.88
CA THR A 203 -1.86 6.52 -23.75
C THR A 203 -1.28 6.10 -22.40
N LEU A 204 -1.96 6.40 -21.28
CA LEU A 204 -1.50 6.01 -19.94
C LEU A 204 -1.48 4.48 -19.76
N SER A 205 -2.44 3.78 -20.39
CA SER A 205 -2.49 2.32 -20.39
C SER A 205 -1.32 1.72 -21.17
N GLU A 206 -0.99 2.29 -22.33
CA GLU A 206 0.17 1.87 -23.12
C GLU A 206 1.48 2.07 -22.33
N LEU A 207 1.67 3.24 -21.72
CA LEU A 207 2.84 3.51 -20.88
C LEU A 207 2.95 2.54 -19.70
N SER A 208 1.81 2.18 -19.09
CA SER A 208 1.77 1.18 -18.02
C SER A 208 2.23 -0.19 -18.51
N VAL A 209 1.77 -0.64 -19.68
CA VAL A 209 2.23 -1.90 -20.29
C VAL A 209 3.72 -1.84 -20.62
N GLN A 210 4.19 -0.75 -21.23
CA GLN A 210 5.61 -0.56 -21.54
C GLN A 210 6.48 -0.60 -20.28
N SER A 211 6.01 -0.03 -19.16
CA SER A 211 6.72 -0.03 -17.87
C SER A 211 6.95 -1.42 -17.29
N MET A 212 6.22 -2.44 -17.75
CA MET A 212 6.47 -3.82 -17.33
C MET A 212 7.83 -4.32 -17.83
N PHE A 213 8.25 -3.91 -19.04
CA PHE A 213 9.51 -4.29 -19.64
C PHE A 213 10.67 -3.46 -19.09
N PHE A 214 11.65 -4.12 -18.48
CA PHE A 214 12.78 -3.44 -17.82
C PHE A 214 13.49 -2.43 -18.73
N GLY A 215 13.82 -2.81 -19.97
CA GLY A 215 14.52 -1.94 -20.92
C GLY A 215 13.72 -0.72 -21.39
N LYS A 216 12.39 -0.70 -21.19
CA LYS A 216 11.51 0.42 -21.59
C LYS A 216 11.18 1.37 -20.45
N ARG A 217 11.47 1.01 -19.20
CA ARG A 217 11.10 1.82 -18.02
C ARG A 217 11.69 3.23 -18.06
N ARG A 218 12.97 3.36 -18.41
CA ARG A 218 13.63 4.68 -18.51
C ARG A 218 12.92 5.57 -19.52
N GLU A 219 12.68 5.06 -20.72
CA GLU A 219 11.98 5.77 -21.80
C GLU A 219 10.59 6.24 -21.35
N VAL A 220 9.83 5.39 -20.65
CA VAL A 220 8.51 5.76 -20.11
C VAL A 220 8.58 6.94 -19.15
N TYR A 221 9.50 6.93 -18.18
CA TYR A 221 9.61 8.01 -17.19
C TYR A 221 10.23 9.29 -17.78
N GLU A 222 11.17 9.18 -18.72
CA GLU A 222 11.69 10.34 -19.47
C GLU A 222 10.58 11.01 -20.28
N LYS A 223 9.71 10.22 -20.92
CA LYS A 223 8.54 10.72 -21.65
C LYS A 223 7.55 11.41 -20.72
N LEU A 224 7.29 10.87 -19.53
CA LEU A 224 6.44 11.50 -18.52
C LEU A 224 7.05 12.76 -17.89
N ASN A 225 8.37 12.96 -17.99
CA ASN A 225 9.04 14.19 -17.58
C ASN A 225 9.13 15.24 -18.71
N ASN A 226 8.73 14.89 -19.94
CA ASN A 226 8.73 15.81 -21.06
C ASN A 226 7.50 16.73 -21.01
N LYS A 227 7.72 18.05 -20.95
CA LYS A 227 6.63 19.04 -20.84
C LYS A 227 5.70 19.06 -22.05
N GLU A 228 6.20 18.86 -23.26
CA GLU A 228 5.38 18.88 -24.47
C GLU A 228 4.41 17.69 -24.49
N PHE A 229 4.91 16.51 -24.16
CA PHE A 229 4.10 15.31 -24.05
C PHE A 229 3.06 15.42 -22.93
N THR A 230 3.45 15.87 -21.76
CA THR A 230 2.51 15.96 -20.61
C THR A 230 1.45 17.05 -20.81
N LYS A 231 1.79 18.13 -21.53
CA LYS A 231 0.82 19.13 -21.97
C LYS A 231 -0.24 18.55 -22.92
N SER A 232 0.12 17.58 -23.77
CA SER A 232 -0.88 16.87 -24.61
C SER A 232 -1.81 15.96 -23.80
N LEU A 233 -1.37 15.51 -22.61
CA LEU A 233 -2.22 14.82 -21.65
C LEU A 233 -3.06 15.76 -20.77
N ASN A 234 -2.96 17.07 -20.98
CA ASN A 234 -3.56 18.12 -20.14
C ASN A 234 -3.21 17.97 -18.66
N TYR A 235 -1.99 17.52 -18.35
CA TYR A 235 -1.56 17.29 -16.99
C TYR A 235 -0.09 17.68 -16.80
N ASN A 236 0.24 18.40 -15.72
CA ASN A 236 1.62 18.75 -15.44
C ASN A 236 2.25 17.75 -14.45
N TYR A 237 3.18 16.93 -14.94
CA TYR A 237 3.93 15.95 -14.15
C TYR A 237 5.05 16.56 -13.29
N GLU A 238 5.45 17.81 -13.54
CA GLU A 238 6.45 18.52 -12.73
C GLU A 238 6.03 18.69 -11.27
N TYR A 239 4.71 18.76 -11.03
CA TYR A 239 4.13 18.87 -9.69
C TYR A 239 3.62 17.53 -9.16
N ILE A 240 3.88 16.42 -9.87
CA ILE A 240 3.59 15.08 -9.35
C ILE A 240 4.79 14.58 -8.58
N ILE A 241 4.58 14.37 -7.30
CA ILE A 241 5.58 13.74 -6.45
C ILE A 241 5.57 12.24 -6.75
N PRO A 242 6.73 11.64 -7.11
CA PRO A 242 6.84 10.21 -7.38
C PRO A 242 6.78 9.41 -6.07
N HIS A 243 5.58 9.31 -5.48
CA HIS A 243 5.33 8.62 -4.21
C HIS A 243 5.87 7.19 -4.19
N TYR A 244 5.89 6.49 -5.34
CA TYR A 244 6.45 5.15 -5.45
C TYR A 244 7.92 5.05 -5.08
N LEU A 245 8.66 6.14 -5.19
CA LEU A 245 10.03 6.17 -4.70
C LEU A 245 9.99 6.05 -3.19
N MET A 246 9.11 6.76 -2.48
CA MET A 246 9.06 6.88 -1.01
C MET A 246 8.70 5.60 -0.24
N TYR A 247 8.36 4.50 -0.92
CA TYR A 247 7.99 3.24 -0.28
C TYR A 247 9.07 2.17 -0.42
N SER A 248 9.12 1.29 0.57
CA SER A 248 9.90 0.05 0.54
C SER A 248 9.03 -1.12 0.99
N THR A 249 9.51 -2.35 0.79
CA THR A 249 8.86 -3.56 1.30
C THR A 249 9.89 -4.38 2.07
N LEU A 250 9.59 -4.65 3.33
CA LEU A 250 10.34 -5.57 4.18
C LEU A 250 9.76 -6.98 4.08
N GLY A 251 10.60 -7.99 4.29
CA GLY A 251 10.22 -9.40 4.25
C GLY A 251 10.37 -10.05 2.88
N ARG A 252 9.93 -11.32 2.78
CA ARG A 252 10.07 -12.15 1.58
C ARG A 252 8.80 -12.11 0.73
N ALA A 253 8.44 -10.92 0.24
CA ALA A 253 7.26 -10.75 -0.62
C ALA A 253 7.32 -11.58 -1.92
N ASP A 254 8.50 -12.06 -2.31
CA ASP A 254 8.74 -12.91 -3.49
C ASP A 254 8.21 -14.34 -3.34
N ILE A 255 8.12 -14.86 -2.10
CA ILE A 255 7.65 -16.23 -1.82
C ILE A 255 6.18 -16.29 -1.41
N ILE A 256 5.51 -15.13 -1.30
CA ILE A 256 4.08 -15.02 -1.01
C ILE A 256 3.32 -15.12 -2.33
N LEU A 257 2.75 -16.28 -2.62
CA LEU A 257 2.10 -16.57 -3.91
C LEU A 257 0.61 -16.27 -3.87
N PHE A 258 0.03 -15.90 -5.01
CA PHE A 258 -1.43 -15.87 -5.18
C PHE A 258 -1.97 -17.27 -5.42
N LYS A 259 -3.06 -17.64 -4.74
CA LYS A 259 -3.73 -18.93 -4.95
C LYS A 259 -4.12 -19.15 -6.41
N SER A 260 -4.68 -18.12 -7.05
CA SER A 260 -5.04 -18.13 -8.47
C SER A 260 -3.86 -18.47 -9.40
N SER A 261 -2.64 -18.10 -9.02
CA SER A 261 -1.43 -18.41 -9.79
C SER A 261 -0.95 -19.85 -9.53
N LEU A 262 -1.08 -20.35 -8.30
CA LEU A 262 -0.76 -21.74 -7.94
C LEU A 262 -1.69 -22.75 -8.63
N ASP A 263 -2.99 -22.49 -8.60
CA ASP A 263 -3.99 -23.39 -9.19
C ASP A 263 -3.75 -23.56 -10.69
N ASN A 264 -3.33 -22.49 -11.38
CA ASN A 264 -2.94 -22.56 -12.80
C ASN A 264 -1.67 -23.39 -13.04
N ILE A 265 -0.67 -23.32 -12.16
CA ILE A 265 0.57 -24.12 -12.27
C ILE A 265 0.28 -25.60 -12.04
N MET A 266 -0.65 -25.93 -11.15
CA MET A 266 -1.02 -27.32 -10.85
C MET A 266 -1.92 -27.96 -11.92
N MET A 267 -2.57 -27.14 -12.76
CA MET A 267 -3.39 -27.59 -13.88
C MET A 267 -2.62 -27.72 -15.21
N SER A 268 -1.38 -27.21 -15.28
CA SER A 268 -0.50 -27.32 -16.45
C SER A 268 0.48 -28.49 -16.34
#